data_AF-A0AAU5G164-F1
#
_entry.id   AF-A0AAU5G164-F1
#
_cell.length_a   1.000
_cell.length_b   1.000
_cell.length_c   1.000
_cell.angle_alpha   90.00
_cell.angle_beta   90.00
_cell.angle_gamma   90.00
#
_symmetry.space_group_name_H-M   'P 1'
#
loop_
_entity.id
_entity.type
_entity.pdbx_description
1 polymer ?
#
loop_
_entity_poly.entity_id
_entity_poly.type
_entity_poly.pdbx_seq_one_letter_code
_entity_poly.pdbx_strand_id
1 'polypeptide(L)'
;MSLAVALSVPEALDSGAPFPDRDVIVFVTSGVIMLTLVVQGLLLPRVVRWARLPHDTSAEEEHSLAETTAAEEALKALPDVAADLGTAPEVAEWSRREYETHLRVVRAAGDDTDGVVLRHKEDYTALRLALLTRKRATVVRLRDEHHIDDTVLRQVQAYLDIEEVRLSGADLSD
;
A
#
# COMPACT_ATOMS: atom_id res chain seq x y z
N MET A 1 4.24 9.95 -36.38
CA MET A 1 5.16 10.47 -37.41
C MET A 1 5.97 9.39 -38.16
N SER A 2 6.16 8.16 -37.64
CA SER A 2 6.97 7.14 -38.35
C SER A 2 6.20 6.32 -39.41
N LEU A 3 4.91 6.04 -39.22
CA LEU A 3 4.09 5.27 -40.18
C LEU A 3 3.92 5.95 -41.56
N ALA A 4 3.86 7.29 -41.59
CA ALA A 4 3.71 8.07 -42.82
C ALA A 4 4.95 8.03 -43.73
N VAL A 5 6.13 7.79 -43.17
CA VAL A 5 7.39 7.67 -43.93
C VAL A 5 7.53 6.27 -44.55
N ALA A 6 7.05 5.23 -43.86
CA ALA A 6 7.05 3.87 -44.39
C ALA A 6 6.11 3.69 -45.60
N LEU A 7 5.02 4.47 -45.67
CA LEU A 7 4.09 4.49 -46.80
C LEU A 7 4.54 5.38 -47.97
N SER A 8 5.66 6.12 -47.84
CA SER A 8 6.18 6.98 -48.92
C SER A 8 7.18 6.27 -49.84
N VAL A 9 7.38 4.96 -49.67
CA VAL A 9 8.22 4.16 -50.58
C VAL A 9 7.44 3.94 -51.89
N PRO A 10 7.94 4.39 -53.06
CA PRO A 10 7.22 4.29 -54.32
C PRO A 10 6.95 2.82 -54.71
N GLU A 11 5.74 2.50 -55.19
CA GLU A 11 5.42 1.14 -55.65
C GLU A 11 6.04 0.80 -57.02
N ALA A 12 6.53 1.79 -57.77
CA ALA A 12 7.18 1.61 -59.08
C ALA A 12 8.30 2.63 -59.31
N LEU A 13 9.28 2.25 -60.13
CA LEU A 13 10.28 3.18 -60.71
C LEU A 13 9.60 4.11 -61.74
N ASP A 14 10.22 5.25 -62.06
CA ASP A 14 9.78 6.20 -63.12
C ASP A 14 9.64 5.55 -64.53
N SER A 15 10.06 4.28 -64.68
CA SER A 15 9.90 3.46 -65.88
C SER A 15 8.69 2.50 -65.87
N GLY A 16 7.88 2.47 -64.81
CA GLY A 16 6.68 1.64 -64.71
C GLY A 16 6.90 0.17 -64.30
N ALA A 17 8.13 -0.22 -63.92
CA ALA A 17 8.43 -1.57 -63.42
C ALA A 17 8.27 -1.67 -61.89
N PRO A 18 7.83 -2.82 -61.33
CA PRO A 18 7.77 -3.05 -59.89
C PRO A 18 9.16 -2.93 -59.24
N PHE A 19 9.24 -2.26 -58.10
CA PHE A 19 10.52 -2.07 -57.40
C PHE A 19 11.06 -3.43 -56.89
N PRO A 20 12.26 -3.87 -57.30
CA PRO A 20 12.80 -5.16 -56.88
C PRO A 20 13.05 -5.17 -55.36
N ASP A 21 12.77 -6.31 -54.71
CA ASP A 21 13.01 -6.58 -53.28
C ASP A 21 12.22 -5.72 -52.25
N ARG A 22 11.12 -5.08 -52.66
CA ARG A 22 10.21 -4.36 -51.74
C ARG A 22 9.71 -5.23 -50.58
N ASP A 23 9.32 -6.46 -50.87
CA ASP A 23 8.82 -7.39 -49.84
C ASP A 23 9.88 -7.73 -48.80
N VAL A 24 11.14 -7.80 -49.21
CA VAL A 24 12.28 -8.00 -48.30
C VAL A 24 12.49 -6.78 -47.41
N ILE A 25 12.42 -5.56 -47.98
CA ILE A 25 12.55 -4.31 -47.23
C ILE A 25 11.41 -4.16 -46.22
N VAL A 26 10.16 -4.43 -46.62
CA VAL A 26 8.98 -4.37 -45.73
C VAL A 26 9.05 -5.43 -44.63
N PHE A 27 9.51 -6.64 -44.95
CA PHE A 27 9.70 -7.72 -43.97
C PHE A 27 10.77 -7.37 -42.94
N VAL A 28 11.94 -6.88 -43.39
CA VAL A 28 13.05 -6.49 -42.51
C VAL A 28 12.65 -5.29 -41.64
N THR A 29 12.04 -4.26 -42.22
CA THR A 29 11.61 -3.08 -41.44
C THR A 29 10.53 -3.42 -40.42
N SER A 30 9.54 -4.25 -40.77
CA SER A 30 8.52 -4.72 -39.82
C SER A 30 9.13 -5.56 -38.70
N GLY A 31 10.09 -6.44 -39.02
CA GLY A 31 10.83 -7.22 -38.02
C GLY A 31 11.64 -6.33 -37.07
N VAL A 32 12.30 -5.30 -37.58
CA VAL A 32 13.05 -4.32 -36.77
C VAL A 32 12.11 -3.51 -35.86
N ILE A 33 10.94 -3.08 -36.35
CA ILE A 33 9.93 -2.38 -35.54
C ILE A 33 9.43 -3.30 -34.41
N MET A 34 9.09 -4.55 -34.71
CA MET A 34 8.61 -5.50 -33.71
C MET A 34 9.69 -5.79 -32.66
N LEU A 35 10.94 -5.99 -33.08
CA LEU A 35 12.07 -6.19 -32.18
C LEU A 35 12.29 -4.96 -31.28
N THR A 36 12.25 -3.76 -31.84
CA THR A 36 12.47 -2.52 -31.07
C THR A 36 11.37 -2.26 -30.06
N LEU A 37 10.10 -2.52 -30.40
CA LEU A 37 8.98 -2.42 -29.45
C LEU A 37 9.09 -3.44 -28.32
N VAL A 38 9.50 -4.68 -28.62
CA VAL A 38 9.73 -5.71 -27.59
C VAL A 38 10.88 -5.30 -26.67
N VAL A 39 12.00 -4.86 -27.24
CA VAL A 39 13.17 -4.41 -26.47
C VAL A 39 12.80 -3.21 -25.59
N GLN A 40 12.15 -2.18 -26.13
CA GLN A 40 11.68 -1.02 -25.36
C GLN A 40 10.67 -1.40 -24.28
N GLY A 41 9.72 -2.28 -24.60
CA GLY A 41 8.71 -2.78 -23.68
C GLY A 41 9.31 -3.57 -22.52
N LEU A 42 10.39 -4.32 -22.74
CA LEU A 42 11.12 -5.01 -21.65
C LEU A 42 12.12 -4.12 -20.91
N LEU A 43 12.63 -3.05 -21.54
CA LEU A 43 13.53 -2.10 -20.88
C LEU A 43 12.79 -1.17 -19.92
N LEU A 44 11.58 -0.70 -20.25
CA LEU A 44 10.78 0.17 -19.39
C LEU A 44 10.57 -0.37 -17.96
N PRO A 45 10.09 -1.60 -17.72
CA PRO A 45 9.91 -2.12 -16.37
C PRO A 45 11.24 -2.31 -15.63
N ARG A 46 12.33 -2.61 -16.36
CA ARG A 46 13.67 -2.65 -15.75
C ARG A 46 14.16 -1.28 -15.35
N VAL A 47 13.96 -0.26 -16.19
CA VAL A 47 14.33 1.13 -15.91
C VAL A 47 13.48 1.69 -14.78
N VAL A 48 12.17 1.46 -14.76
CA VAL A 48 11.29 1.88 -13.65
C VAL A 48 11.74 1.24 -12.32
N ARG A 49 12.04 -0.06 -12.34
CA ARG A 49 12.55 -0.77 -11.15
C ARG A 49 13.94 -0.32 -10.71
N TRP A 50 14.78 0.14 -11.64
CA TRP A 50 16.13 0.65 -11.33
C TRP A 50 16.12 2.14 -10.95
N ALA A 51 15.18 2.90 -11.50
CA ALA A 51 15.01 4.33 -11.28
C ALA A 51 14.53 4.64 -9.87
N ARG A 52 14.02 3.64 -9.13
CA ARG A 52 13.72 3.73 -7.69
C ARG A 52 13.10 5.09 -7.37
N LEU A 53 12.12 5.51 -8.19
CA LEU A 53 11.38 6.74 -7.99
C LEU A 53 10.96 6.70 -6.52
N PRO A 54 11.38 7.69 -5.71
CA PRO A 54 10.91 7.76 -4.34
C PRO A 54 9.39 7.58 -4.40
N HIS A 55 8.85 6.71 -3.55
CA HIS A 55 7.40 6.75 -3.29
C HIS A 55 7.05 8.20 -2.98
N ASP A 56 5.83 8.63 -3.28
CA ASP A 56 5.38 9.99 -3.01
C ASP A 56 5.25 10.14 -1.47
N THR A 57 6.38 10.12 -0.76
CA THR A 57 6.50 10.12 0.68
C THR A 57 5.88 11.39 1.25
N SER A 58 5.69 12.43 0.44
CA SER A 58 5.04 13.66 0.86
C SER A 58 3.63 13.43 1.39
N ALA A 59 2.84 12.53 0.80
CA ALA A 59 1.49 12.27 1.27
C ALA A 59 1.47 11.51 2.60
N GLU A 60 2.38 10.55 2.77
CA GLU A 60 2.54 9.79 4.02
C GLU A 60 3.15 10.63 5.14
N GLU A 61 4.14 11.48 4.82
CA GLU A 61 4.74 12.45 5.71
C GLU A 61 3.72 13.51 6.14
N GLU A 62 2.91 14.05 5.20
CA GLU A 62 1.82 14.98 5.51
C GLU A 62 0.76 14.33 6.40
N HIS A 63 0.40 13.07 6.14
CA HIS A 63 -0.56 12.34 6.96
C HIS A 63 -0.01 12.06 8.36
N SER A 64 1.25 11.61 8.47
CA SER A 64 1.93 11.37 9.75
C SER A 64 2.06 12.65 10.57
N LEU A 65 2.41 13.77 9.91
CA LEU A 65 2.48 15.08 10.53
C LEU A 65 1.11 15.54 11.06
N ALA A 66 0.06 15.39 10.25
CA ALA A 66 -1.30 15.73 10.63
C ALA A 66 -1.78 14.89 11.82
N GLU A 67 -1.55 13.58 11.78
CA GLU A 67 -1.95 12.65 12.84
C GLU A 67 -1.20 12.93 14.16
N THR A 68 0.12 13.13 14.09
CA THR A 68 0.95 13.46 15.26
C THR A 68 0.51 14.79 15.88
N THR A 69 0.32 15.82 15.05
CA THR A 69 -0.10 17.15 15.51
C THR A 69 -1.48 17.10 16.16
N ALA A 70 -2.44 16.39 15.54
CA ALA A 70 -3.78 16.24 16.09
C ALA A 70 -3.78 15.53 17.46
N ALA A 71 -3.00 14.44 17.58
CA ALA A 71 -2.87 13.72 18.84
C ALA A 71 -2.18 14.55 19.94
N GLU A 72 -1.17 15.36 19.59
CA GLU A 72 -0.52 16.29 20.52
C GLU A 72 -1.49 17.36 21.04
N GLU A 73 -2.25 17.99 20.15
CA GLU A 73 -3.23 19.00 20.53
C GLU A 73 -4.36 18.40 21.37
N ALA A 74 -4.82 17.19 21.06
CA ALA A 74 -5.78 16.47 21.88
C ALA A 74 -5.23 16.20 23.30
N LEU A 75 -3.95 15.81 23.42
CA LEU A 75 -3.32 15.58 24.72
C LEU A 75 -3.19 16.86 25.54
N LYS A 76 -2.88 17.99 24.89
CA LYS A 76 -2.80 19.31 25.54
C LYS A 76 -4.17 19.78 26.02
N ALA A 77 -5.22 19.56 25.23
CA ALA A 77 -6.59 19.96 25.56
C ALA A 77 -7.29 19.02 26.56
N LEU A 78 -6.77 17.79 26.73
CA LEU A 78 -7.37 16.75 27.57
C LEU A 78 -7.71 17.21 29.01
N PRO A 79 -6.85 17.96 29.74
CA PRO A 79 -7.17 18.41 31.09
C PRO A 79 -8.37 19.37 31.12
N ASP A 80 -8.42 20.32 30.17
CA ASP A 80 -9.48 21.33 30.10
C ASP A 80 -10.81 20.70 29.69
N VAL A 81 -10.79 19.82 28.68
CA VAL A 81 -11.97 19.06 28.23
C VAL A 81 -12.47 18.12 29.34
N ALA A 82 -11.57 17.47 30.07
CA ALA A 82 -11.94 16.64 31.21
C ALA A 82 -12.60 17.45 32.32
N ALA A 83 -12.12 18.67 32.59
CA ALA A 83 -12.71 19.58 33.58
C ALA A 83 -14.11 20.05 33.16
N ASP A 84 -14.28 20.48 31.90
CA ASP A 84 -15.56 20.93 31.36
C ASP A 84 -16.64 19.84 31.37
N LEU A 85 -16.24 18.59 31.11
CA LEU A 85 -17.14 17.43 31.14
C LEU A 85 -17.35 16.86 32.54
N GLY A 86 -16.63 17.35 33.57
CA GLY A 86 -16.68 16.78 34.92
C GLY A 86 -16.18 15.33 34.98
N THR A 87 -15.20 14.98 34.15
CA THR A 87 -14.68 13.62 33.99
C THR A 87 -13.88 13.20 35.22
N ALA A 88 -14.05 11.95 35.66
CA ALA A 88 -13.28 11.40 36.76
C ALA A 88 -11.77 11.39 36.42
N PRO A 89 -10.88 11.69 37.38
CA PRO A 89 -9.43 11.80 37.13
C PRO A 89 -8.83 10.48 36.60
N GLU A 90 -9.38 9.35 37.00
CA GLU A 90 -8.96 8.01 36.55
C GLU A 90 -9.22 7.80 35.04
N VAL A 91 -10.36 8.28 34.53
CA VAL A 91 -10.73 8.15 33.11
C VAL A 91 -9.90 9.12 32.25
N ALA A 92 -9.63 10.32 32.76
CA ALA A 92 -8.76 11.28 32.12
C ALA A 92 -7.31 10.75 32.01
N GLU A 93 -6.78 10.13 33.07
CA GLU A 93 -5.44 9.53 33.06
C GLU A 93 -5.36 8.28 32.17
N TRP A 94 -6.41 7.46 32.14
CA TRP A 94 -6.48 6.34 31.20
C TRP A 94 -6.42 6.83 29.74
N SER A 95 -7.23 7.83 29.41
CA SER A 95 -7.25 8.45 28.07
C SER A 95 -5.88 9.07 27.73
N ARG A 96 -5.24 9.74 28.68
CA ARG A 96 -3.90 10.32 28.52
C ARG A 96 -2.87 9.27 28.12
N ARG A 97 -2.83 8.15 28.84
CA ARG A 97 -1.88 7.05 28.56
C ARG A 97 -2.12 6.42 27.19
N GLU A 98 -3.37 6.33 26.76
CA GLU A 98 -3.72 5.82 25.44
C GLU A 98 -3.17 6.74 24.35
N TYR A 99 -3.43 8.05 24.42
CA TYR A 99 -2.88 9.04 23.48
C TYR A 99 -1.35 9.07 23.49
N GLU A 100 -0.71 9.02 24.66
CA GLU A 100 0.76 8.97 24.76
C GLU A 100 1.36 7.70 24.13
N THR A 101 0.64 6.58 24.23
CA THR A 101 1.07 5.31 23.61
C THR A 101 0.91 5.37 22.10
N HIS A 102 -0.21 5.90 21.61
CA HIS A 102 -0.44 6.12 20.18
C HIS A 102 0.64 7.03 19.57
N LEU A 103 0.90 8.16 20.23
CA LEU A 103 1.88 9.15 19.77
C LEU A 103 3.30 8.59 19.69
N ARG A 104 3.68 7.70 20.61
CA ARG A 104 4.98 7.00 20.56
C ARG A 104 5.08 6.10 19.34
N VAL A 105 4.01 5.40 18.98
CA VAL A 105 3.99 4.51 17.82
C VAL A 105 4.08 5.32 16.52
N VAL A 106 3.30 6.40 16.40
CA VAL A 106 3.28 7.25 15.20
C VAL A 106 4.62 7.97 15.01
N ARG A 107 5.22 8.54 16.06
CA ARG A 107 6.53 9.19 15.97
C ARG A 107 7.65 8.21 15.63
N ALA A 108 7.62 6.99 16.19
CA ALA A 108 8.58 5.95 15.83
C ALA A 108 8.46 5.54 14.35
N ALA A 109 7.29 5.69 13.74
CA ALA A 109 7.09 5.45 12.32
C ALA A 109 7.58 6.62 11.43
N GLY A 110 7.57 7.86 11.92
CA GLY A 110 7.94 9.06 11.14
C GLY A 110 9.42 9.46 11.18
N ASP A 111 10.18 9.06 12.19
CA ASP A 111 11.56 9.53 12.40
C ASP A 111 12.64 8.67 11.69
N ASP A 112 12.30 7.48 11.20
CA ASP A 112 13.29 6.44 10.92
C ASP A 112 13.43 6.08 9.43
N THR A 113 14.44 6.68 8.80
CA THR A 113 14.84 6.44 7.40
C THR A 113 15.54 5.08 7.20
N ASP A 114 15.66 4.25 8.25
CA ASP A 114 16.45 3.01 8.26
C ASP A 114 15.55 1.78 8.49
N GLY A 115 15.78 0.69 7.74
CA GLY A 115 14.90 -0.50 7.66
C GLY A 115 14.65 -1.29 8.96
N VAL A 116 15.10 -0.78 10.12
CA VAL A 116 14.84 -1.31 11.46
C VAL A 116 13.37 -1.17 11.84
N VAL A 117 12.72 -0.04 11.53
CA VAL A 117 11.28 0.16 11.83
C VAL A 117 10.40 -0.73 10.95
N LEU A 118 10.75 -0.92 9.67
CA LEU A 118 10.03 -1.83 8.78
C LEU A 118 10.02 -3.25 9.38
N ARG A 119 11.17 -3.74 9.86
CA ARG A 119 11.24 -5.04 10.57
C ARG A 119 10.40 -5.08 11.85
N HIS A 120 10.38 -4.01 12.65
CA HIS A 120 9.55 -3.99 13.86
C HIS A 120 8.06 -3.95 13.54
N LYS A 121 7.66 -3.28 12.44
CA LYS A 121 6.29 -3.23 11.93
C LYS A 121 5.87 -4.61 11.43
N GLU A 122 6.71 -5.27 10.63
CA GLU A 122 6.50 -6.66 10.17
C GLU A 122 6.37 -7.63 11.36
N ASP A 123 7.29 -7.57 12.32
CA ASP A 123 7.27 -8.42 13.52
C ASP A 123 6.01 -8.17 14.36
N TYR A 124 5.59 -6.91 14.48
CA TYR A 124 4.35 -6.53 15.16
C TYR A 124 3.10 -7.08 14.44
N THR A 125 3.00 -6.88 13.12
CA THR A 125 1.89 -7.39 12.31
C THR A 125 1.80 -8.91 12.38
N ALA A 126 2.93 -9.60 12.23
CA ALA A 126 3.01 -11.06 12.33
C ALA A 126 2.55 -11.56 13.69
N LEU A 127 3.01 -10.95 14.79
CA LEU A 127 2.57 -11.29 16.14
C LEU A 127 1.05 -11.06 16.30
N ARG A 128 0.52 -9.94 15.80
CA ARG A 128 -0.89 -9.60 15.92
C ARG A 128 -1.79 -10.56 15.15
N LEU A 129 -1.41 -10.94 13.94
CA LEU A 129 -2.11 -11.96 13.14
C LEU A 129 -2.10 -13.33 13.82
N ALA A 130 -0.97 -13.74 14.42
CA ALA A 130 -0.88 -14.97 15.19
C ALA A 130 -1.83 -14.97 16.40
N LEU A 131 -1.94 -13.84 17.09
CA LEU A 131 -2.88 -13.67 18.21
C LEU A 131 -4.33 -13.68 17.74
N LEU A 132 -4.66 -13.08 16.60
CA LEU A 132 -6.01 -13.14 16.00
C LEU A 132 -6.43 -14.58 15.70
N THR A 133 -5.51 -15.38 15.16
CA THR A 133 -5.75 -16.81 14.92
C THR A 133 -6.10 -17.55 16.22
N ARG A 134 -5.39 -17.27 17.31
CA ARG A 134 -5.70 -17.81 18.65
C ARG A 134 -7.04 -17.32 19.20
N LYS A 135 -7.39 -16.04 19.00
CA LYS A 135 -8.70 -15.48 19.39
C LYS A 135 -9.83 -16.22 18.66
N ARG A 136 -9.74 -16.39 17.34
CA ARG A 136 -10.74 -17.12 16.54
C ARG A 136 -10.99 -18.53 17.06
N ALA A 137 -9.91 -19.30 17.27
CA ALA A 137 -10.03 -20.67 17.80
C ALA A 137 -10.73 -20.71 19.17
N THR A 138 -10.50 -19.70 20.01
CA THR A 138 -11.14 -19.59 21.32
C THR A 138 -12.64 -19.32 21.20
N VAL A 139 -13.04 -18.43 20.30
CA VAL A 139 -14.47 -18.11 20.08
C VAL A 139 -15.20 -19.33 19.52
N VAL A 140 -14.59 -20.08 18.60
CA VAL A 140 -15.15 -21.34 18.09
C VAL A 140 -15.33 -22.35 19.22
N ARG A 141 -14.31 -22.52 20.06
CA ARG A 141 -14.38 -23.41 21.24
C ARG A 141 -15.49 -23.01 22.20
N LEU A 142 -15.67 -21.71 22.47
CA LEU A 142 -16.77 -21.23 23.32
C LEU A 142 -18.15 -21.58 22.74
N ARG A 143 -18.29 -21.58 21.41
CA ARG A 143 -19.52 -22.03 20.74
C ARG A 143 -19.70 -23.54 20.86
N ASP A 144 -18.64 -24.32 20.65
CA ASP A 144 -18.67 -25.78 20.79
C ASP A 144 -19.00 -26.21 22.24
N GLU A 145 -18.51 -25.46 23.23
CA GLU A 145 -18.81 -25.60 24.66
C GLU A 145 -20.20 -25.05 25.06
N HIS A 146 -20.99 -24.54 24.09
CA HIS A 146 -22.33 -23.97 24.30
C HIS A 146 -22.36 -22.76 25.26
N HIS A 147 -21.23 -22.07 25.45
CA HIS A 147 -21.17 -20.83 26.22
C HIS A 147 -21.67 -19.61 25.42
N ILE A 148 -21.62 -19.69 24.09
CA ILE A 148 -22.15 -18.67 23.17
C ILE A 148 -22.98 -19.32 22.07
N ASP A 149 -23.96 -18.58 21.55
CA ASP A 149 -24.73 -19.00 20.38
C ASP A 149 -24.04 -18.62 19.05
N ASP A 150 -24.62 -19.13 17.97
CA ASP A 150 -24.13 -18.96 16.60
C ASP A 150 -24.27 -17.51 16.07
N THR A 151 -25.20 -16.73 16.61
CA THR A 151 -25.33 -15.30 16.28
C THR A 151 -24.19 -14.51 16.90
N VAL A 152 -23.86 -14.76 18.16
CA VAL A 152 -22.71 -14.16 18.85
C VAL A 152 -21.40 -14.57 18.18
N LEU A 153 -21.25 -15.85 17.81
CA LEU A 153 -20.09 -16.33 17.05
C LEU A 153 -19.87 -15.51 15.77
N ARG A 154 -20.91 -15.36 14.94
CA ARG A 154 -20.83 -14.58 13.69
C ARG A 154 -20.45 -13.13 13.93
N GLN A 155 -21.03 -12.49 14.95
CA GLN A 155 -20.74 -11.09 15.27
C GLN A 155 -19.28 -10.89 15.68
N VAL A 156 -18.77 -11.77 16.55
CA VAL A 156 -17.37 -11.70 17.00
C VAL A 156 -16.41 -12.04 15.86
N GLN A 157 -16.72 -13.03 15.02
CA GLN A 157 -15.92 -13.36 13.84
C GLN A 157 -15.83 -12.17 12.87
N ALA A 158 -16.96 -11.52 12.55
CA ALA A 158 -16.96 -10.35 11.67
C ALA A 158 -16.07 -9.21 12.19
N TYR A 159 -16.07 -8.98 13.51
CA TYR A 159 -15.17 -8.00 14.12
C TYR A 159 -13.68 -8.39 13.97
N LEU A 160 -13.35 -9.66 14.20
CA LEU A 160 -11.97 -10.16 14.05
C LEU A 160 -11.51 -10.12 12.59
N ASP A 161 -12.41 -10.36 11.63
CA ASP A 161 -12.12 -10.29 10.20
C ASP A 161 -11.83 -8.86 9.77
N ILE A 162 -12.55 -7.86 10.29
CA ILE A 162 -12.24 -6.44 10.06
C ILE A 162 -10.86 -6.08 10.64
N GLU A 163 -10.53 -6.57 11.85
CA GLU A 163 -9.20 -6.34 12.45
C GLU A 163 -8.09 -6.98 11.59
N GLU A 164 -8.30 -8.18 11.06
CA GLU A 164 -7.34 -8.86 10.17
C GLU A 164 -7.17 -8.14 8.83
N VAL A 165 -8.26 -7.70 8.18
CA VAL A 165 -8.20 -6.96 6.91
C VAL A 165 -7.44 -5.65 7.09
N ARG A 166 -7.64 -4.94 8.22
CA ARG A 166 -6.87 -3.71 8.51
C ARG A 166 -5.37 -3.98 8.69
N LEU A 167 -5.01 -5.07 9.36
CA LEU A 167 -3.60 -5.43 9.60
C LEU A 167 -2.91 -5.94 8.33
N SER A 168 -3.59 -6.77 7.54
CA SER A 168 -3.05 -7.34 6.29
C SER A 168 -3.08 -6.36 5.12
N GLY A 169 -4.06 -5.44 5.08
CA GLY A 169 -4.11 -4.36 4.10
C GLY A 169 -3.00 -3.32 4.30
N ALA A 170 -2.54 -3.13 5.54
CA ALA A 170 -1.39 -2.28 5.85
C ALA A 170 -0.05 -2.84 5.32
N ASP A 171 0.06 -4.17 5.14
CA ASP A 171 1.24 -4.83 4.53
C ASP A 171 1.19 -4.83 2.99
N LEU A 172 -0.01 -4.73 2.37
CA LEU A 172 -0.17 -4.69 0.91
C LEU A 172 0.00 -3.30 0.30
N SER A 173 0.17 -2.29 1.15
CA SER A 173 0.36 -0.88 0.74
C SER A 173 1.83 -0.47 0.63
N ASP A 174 2.77 -1.38 0.93
CA ASP A 174 4.24 -1.24 0.78
C ASP A 174 4.74 -1.85 -0.55
#